data_AF-A0A3A0CXU4-F1
#
_entry.id   AF-A0A3A0CXU4-F1
#
_cell.length_a   1.000
_cell.length_b   1.000
_cell.length_c   1.000
_cell.angle_alpha   90.00
_cell.angle_beta   90.00
_cell.angle_gamma   90.00
#
_symmetry.space_group_name_H-M   'P 1'
#
loop_
_entity.id
_entity.type
_entity.pdbx_description
1 polymer ?
#
loop_
_entity_poly.entity_id
_entity_poly.type
_entity_poly.pdbx_seq_one_letter_code
_entity_poly.pdbx_strand_id
1 'polypeptide(L)'
;MRIESGPTGERKVRTTLMLLMVAVFAVWFAYDGLVGYPAKNAREYRDQLAPEERETAGVLPILRGVTAESWEALKPSVKSASPTERRALIEKAFGGKPSYENKEALFYFGPAYQVKFTVRDGNPVDPMIGAAPTTSATSIATQKYIAVGLAVLAVYLLRFVMKVRNTRLVLDEAGLVYNGRGPIPWAAMKRLDSTRFNDKGWVDLYYDEGGAERALRLDEYHLALFDDIIDEICARKGFENPLPVGEPPAQTEKA
;
A
#
# COMPACT_ATOMS: atom_id res chain seq x y z
N MET A 1 19.14 9.24 39.43
CA MET A 1 19.57 8.58 38.17
C MET A 1 18.57 8.92 37.07
N ARG A 2 18.98 9.00 35.79
CA ARG A 2 18.07 9.23 34.65
C ARG A 2 18.21 8.09 33.64
N ILE A 3 17.13 7.34 33.43
CA ILE A 3 17.04 6.29 32.41
C ILE A 3 16.18 6.81 31.26
N GLU A 4 16.69 6.74 30.03
CA GLU A 4 15.94 7.10 28.83
C GLU A 4 15.86 5.90 27.89
N SER A 5 14.64 5.41 27.67
CA SER A 5 14.37 4.21 26.89
C SER A 5 13.54 4.54 25.65
N GLY A 6 13.99 4.04 24.50
CA GLY A 6 13.25 4.07 23.25
C GLY A 6 12.62 2.72 22.92
N PRO A 7 12.05 2.56 21.72
CA PRO A 7 11.58 1.25 21.25
C PRO A 7 12.73 0.26 21.07
N THR A 8 12.45 -1.03 21.29
CA THR A 8 13.36 -2.13 20.99
C THR A 8 13.80 -2.12 19.52
N GLY A 9 14.99 -2.68 19.25
CA GLY A 9 15.50 -2.89 17.90
C GLY A 9 14.53 -3.72 17.05
N GLU A 10 14.08 -4.85 17.60
CA GLU A 10 13.17 -5.78 16.94
C GLU A 10 11.86 -5.09 16.51
N ARG A 11 11.22 -4.35 17.42
CA ARG A 11 9.96 -3.63 17.11
C ARG A 11 10.14 -2.64 15.98
N LYS A 12 11.25 -1.89 15.97
CA LYS A 12 11.58 -0.95 14.88
C LYS A 12 11.76 -1.67 13.55
N VAL A 13 12.49 -2.79 13.55
CA VAL A 13 12.76 -3.58 12.34
C VAL A 13 11.47 -4.18 11.80
N ARG A 14 10.70 -4.90 12.62
CA ARG A 14 9.46 -5.57 12.20
C ARG A 14 8.43 -4.61 11.62
N THR A 15 8.23 -3.47 12.27
CA THR A 15 7.28 -2.46 11.78
C THR A 15 7.75 -1.78 10.49
N THR A 16 9.07 -1.55 10.35
CA THR A 16 9.65 -1.03 9.11
C THR A 16 9.54 -2.05 7.97
N LEU A 17 9.84 -3.33 8.20
CA LEU A 17 9.72 -4.38 7.19
C LEU A 17 8.28 -4.55 6.69
N MET A 18 7.30 -4.50 7.59
CA MET A 18 5.88 -4.56 7.23
C MET A 18 5.48 -3.38 6.33
N LEU A 19 5.92 -2.16 6.66
CA LEU A 19 5.71 -0.99 5.82
C LEU A 19 6.33 -1.17 4.42
N LEU A 20 7.59 -1.59 4.35
CA LEU A 20 8.30 -1.77 3.09
C LEU A 20 7.61 -2.81 2.20
N MET A 21 7.22 -3.95 2.77
CA MET A 21 6.50 -4.99 2.04
C MET A 21 5.20 -4.45 1.43
N VAL A 22 4.36 -3.76 2.22
CA VAL A 22 3.09 -3.21 1.72
C VAL A 22 3.33 -2.13 0.66
N ALA A 23 4.34 -1.27 0.84
CA ALA A 23 4.69 -0.23 -0.13
C ALA A 23 5.19 -0.82 -1.46
N VAL A 24 6.01 -1.87 -1.42
CA VAL A 24 6.48 -2.58 -2.62
C VAL A 24 5.32 -3.18 -3.38
N PHE A 25 4.38 -3.85 -2.70
CA PHE A 25 3.17 -4.36 -3.37
C PHE A 25 2.32 -3.23 -3.94
N ALA A 26 2.11 -2.12 -3.23
CA ALA A 26 1.36 -0.97 -3.76
C ALA A 26 1.95 -0.48 -5.10
N VAL A 27 3.28 -0.35 -5.17
CA VAL A 27 4.00 0.03 -6.40
C VAL A 27 3.87 -1.04 -7.49
N TRP A 28 3.99 -2.32 -7.14
CA TRP A 28 3.83 -3.43 -8.09
C TRP A 28 2.45 -3.41 -8.74
N PHE A 29 1.38 -3.36 -7.94
CA PHE A 29 0.00 -3.32 -8.43
C PHE A 29 -0.27 -2.04 -9.24
N ALA A 30 0.33 -0.91 -8.86
CA ALA A 30 0.25 0.32 -9.64
C ALA A 30 0.91 0.15 -11.01
N TYR A 31 2.10 -0.45 -11.06
CA TYR A 31 2.80 -0.74 -12.30
C TYR A 31 1.98 -1.66 -13.20
N ASP A 32 1.46 -2.77 -12.68
CA ASP A 32 0.64 -3.69 -13.46
C ASP A 32 -0.64 -3.01 -13.99
N GLY A 33 -1.33 -2.22 -13.18
CA GLY A 33 -2.54 -1.50 -13.60
C GLY A 33 -2.32 -0.33 -14.57
N LEU A 34 -1.17 0.35 -14.50
CA LEU A 34 -0.90 1.55 -15.31
C LEU A 34 -0.05 1.29 -16.55
N VAL A 35 0.85 0.31 -16.49
CA VAL A 35 1.86 0.06 -17.53
C VAL A 35 1.82 -1.39 -17.97
N GLY A 36 1.97 -2.34 -17.05
CA GLY A 36 2.16 -3.76 -17.38
C GLY A 36 1.02 -4.35 -18.21
N TYR A 37 -0.22 -4.24 -17.71
CA TYR A 37 -1.40 -4.79 -18.36
C TYR A 37 -1.76 -4.06 -19.66
N PRO A 38 -1.80 -2.72 -19.71
CA PRO A 38 -1.97 -2.00 -20.98
C PRO A 38 -0.90 -2.34 -22.02
N ALA A 39 0.36 -2.50 -21.62
CA ALA A 39 1.44 -2.86 -22.54
C ALA A 39 1.31 -4.30 -23.06
N LYS A 40 0.81 -5.24 -22.25
CA LYS A 40 0.47 -6.60 -22.70
C LYS A 40 -0.61 -6.55 -23.78
N ASN A 41 -1.71 -5.84 -23.52
CA ASN A 41 -2.79 -5.67 -24.49
C ASN A 41 -2.30 -5.00 -25.79
N ALA A 42 -1.44 -3.97 -25.69
CA ALA A 42 -0.87 -3.30 -26.85
C ALA A 42 -0.02 -4.24 -27.72
N ARG A 43 0.72 -5.17 -27.11
CA ARG A 43 1.46 -6.21 -27.86
C ARG A 43 0.49 -7.16 -28.57
N GLU A 44 -0.56 -7.61 -27.90
CA GLU A 44 -1.59 -8.46 -28.52
C GLU A 44 -2.30 -7.78 -29.69
N TYR A 45 -2.58 -6.47 -29.61
CA TYR A 45 -3.13 -5.72 -30.72
C TYR A 45 -2.18 -5.70 -31.93
N ARG A 46 -0.88 -5.54 -31.68
CA ARG A 46 0.13 -5.63 -32.74
C ARG A 46 0.17 -7.02 -33.36
N ASP A 47 0.02 -8.07 -32.53
CA ASP A 47 0.04 -9.46 -32.99
C ASP A 47 -1.20 -9.87 -33.80
N GLN A 48 -2.22 -9.01 -33.87
CA GLN A 48 -3.37 -9.22 -34.76
C GLN A 48 -3.15 -8.68 -36.18
N LEU A 49 -2.15 -7.82 -36.40
CA LEU A 49 -1.81 -7.31 -37.73
C LEU A 49 -1.06 -8.37 -38.54
N ALA A 50 -1.09 -8.28 -39.88
CA ALA A 50 -0.27 -9.17 -40.69
C ALA A 50 1.24 -8.90 -40.45
N PRO A 51 2.12 -9.90 -40.60
CA PRO A 51 3.56 -9.74 -40.31
C PRO A 51 4.20 -8.52 -40.98
N GLU A 52 3.92 -8.30 -42.26
CA GLU A 52 4.39 -7.15 -43.05
C GLU A 52 3.86 -5.79 -42.53
N GLU A 53 2.65 -5.79 -41.97
CA GLU A 53 2.05 -4.60 -41.37
C GLU A 53 2.69 -4.28 -40.01
N ARG A 54 3.08 -5.29 -39.23
CA ARG A 54 3.71 -5.09 -37.91
C ARG A 54 5.04 -4.36 -37.98
N GLU A 55 5.81 -4.61 -39.04
CA GLU A 55 7.11 -3.98 -39.27
C GLU A 55 6.94 -2.50 -39.61
N THR A 56 5.87 -2.13 -40.32
CA THR A 56 5.60 -0.76 -40.77
C THR A 56 4.77 0.07 -39.77
N ALA A 57 3.95 -0.58 -38.94
CA ALA A 57 2.95 0.07 -38.08
C ALA A 57 3.53 0.92 -36.91
N GLY A 58 4.84 0.90 -36.67
CA GLY A 58 5.46 1.71 -35.63
C GLY A 58 4.88 1.44 -34.23
N VAL A 59 4.64 2.50 -33.45
CA VAL A 59 3.95 2.42 -32.15
C VAL A 59 2.45 2.69 -32.36
N LEU A 60 1.63 1.69 -32.04
CA LEU A 60 0.18 1.79 -32.15
C LEU A 60 -0.38 2.69 -31.03
N PRO A 61 -1.10 3.79 -31.34
CA PRO A 61 -1.67 4.64 -30.31
C PRO A 61 -2.83 3.94 -29.61
N ILE A 62 -2.80 3.97 -28.28
CA ILE A 62 -3.86 3.43 -27.42
C ILE A 62 -4.80 4.57 -27.00
N LEU A 63 -6.01 4.55 -27.52
CA LEU A 63 -7.02 5.58 -27.35
C LEU A 63 -7.87 5.28 -26.12
N ARG A 64 -7.75 6.10 -25.07
CA ARG A 64 -8.51 5.92 -23.82
C ARG A 64 -10.02 5.96 -24.01
N GLY A 65 -10.49 6.64 -25.05
CA GLY A 65 -11.91 6.72 -25.40
C GLY A 65 -12.47 5.44 -26.00
N VAL A 66 -11.64 4.46 -26.38
CA VAL A 66 -12.10 3.17 -26.93
C VAL A 66 -12.43 2.23 -25.78
N THR A 67 -13.70 2.19 -25.39
CA THR A 67 -14.25 1.31 -24.35
C THR A 67 -15.57 0.67 -24.81
N ALA A 68 -15.98 -0.43 -24.17
CA ALA A 68 -17.27 -1.06 -24.46
C ALA A 68 -18.44 -0.07 -24.28
N GLU A 69 -18.41 0.74 -23.22
CA GLU A 69 -19.41 1.76 -22.93
C GLU A 69 -19.46 2.85 -24.02
N SER A 70 -18.30 3.40 -24.40
CA SER A 70 -18.24 4.42 -25.45
C SER A 70 -18.76 3.89 -26.79
N TRP A 71 -18.48 2.62 -27.10
CA TRP A 71 -18.92 2.01 -28.33
C TRP A 71 -20.42 1.78 -28.34
N GLU A 72 -21.00 1.21 -27.27
CA GLU A 72 -22.43 0.98 -27.19
C GLU A 72 -23.23 2.30 -27.19
N ALA A 73 -22.70 3.37 -26.58
CA ALA A 73 -23.30 4.71 -26.66
C ALA A 73 -23.21 5.33 -28.08
N LEU A 74 -22.13 5.07 -28.81
CA LEU A 74 -21.88 5.61 -30.15
C LEU A 74 -22.64 4.87 -31.26
N LYS A 75 -22.87 3.57 -31.08
CA LYS A 75 -23.41 2.64 -32.06
C LYS A 75 -24.71 3.09 -32.74
N PRO A 76 -25.72 3.70 -32.06
CA PRO A 76 -26.91 4.22 -32.72
C PRO A 76 -26.59 5.33 -33.74
N SER A 77 -25.73 6.26 -33.36
CA SER A 77 -25.33 7.41 -34.19
C SER A 77 -24.50 6.98 -35.41
N VAL A 78 -23.62 5.99 -35.24
CA VAL A 78 -22.83 5.45 -36.36
C VAL A 78 -23.73 4.70 -37.35
N LYS A 79 -24.77 4.00 -36.88
CA LYS A 79 -25.72 3.29 -37.76
C LYS A 79 -26.55 4.24 -38.62
N SER A 80 -26.97 5.39 -38.08
CA SER A 80 -27.80 6.37 -38.79
C SER A 80 -27.01 7.38 -39.64
N ALA A 81 -25.72 7.55 -39.37
CA ALA A 81 -24.87 8.51 -40.09
C ALA A 81 -24.50 8.05 -41.51
N SER A 82 -24.27 9.04 -42.38
CA SER A 82 -23.69 8.80 -43.70
C SER A 82 -22.23 8.29 -43.60
N PRO A 83 -21.69 7.63 -44.63
CA PRO A 83 -20.35 7.03 -44.58
C PRO A 83 -19.23 8.01 -44.16
N THR A 84 -19.27 9.24 -44.65
CA THR A 84 -18.30 10.29 -44.32
C THR A 84 -18.47 10.84 -42.89
N GLU A 85 -19.71 11.00 -42.42
CA GLU A 85 -20.00 11.43 -41.05
C GLU A 85 -19.62 10.38 -40.00
N ARG A 86 -19.74 9.09 -40.34
CA ARG A 86 -19.38 7.98 -39.43
C ARG A 86 -17.95 8.09 -38.93
N ARG A 87 -16.99 8.32 -39.85
CA ARG A 87 -15.58 8.42 -39.48
C ARG A 87 -15.35 9.58 -38.50
N ALA A 88 -15.89 10.76 -38.80
CA ALA A 88 -15.76 11.93 -37.93
C ALA A 88 -16.38 11.70 -36.54
N LEU A 89 -17.54 11.02 -36.46
CA LEU A 89 -18.18 10.67 -35.20
C LEU A 89 -17.34 9.69 -34.38
N ILE A 90 -16.77 8.66 -35.02
CA ILE A 90 -15.92 7.67 -34.36
C ILE A 90 -14.65 8.33 -33.83
N GLU A 91 -13.95 9.11 -34.66
CA GLU A 91 -12.71 9.78 -34.26
C GLU A 91 -12.97 10.75 -33.09
N LYS A 92 -14.09 11.48 -33.12
CA LYS A 92 -14.50 12.36 -32.02
C LYS A 92 -14.78 11.58 -30.72
N ALA A 93 -15.50 10.47 -30.80
CA ALA A 93 -15.90 9.68 -29.64
C ALA A 93 -14.72 8.93 -29.01
N PHE A 94 -13.83 8.37 -29.85
CA PHE A 94 -12.64 7.63 -29.40
C PHE A 94 -11.45 8.55 -29.07
N GLY A 95 -11.53 9.82 -29.44
CA GLY A 95 -10.54 10.84 -29.09
C GLY A 95 -9.34 10.91 -30.02
N GLY A 96 -9.50 10.49 -31.28
CA GLY A 96 -8.45 10.58 -32.30
C GLY A 96 -8.69 9.69 -33.52
N LYS A 97 -7.73 9.77 -34.45
CA LYS A 97 -7.64 8.90 -35.65
C LYS A 97 -7.51 7.41 -35.27
N PRO A 98 -7.79 6.47 -36.20
CA PRO A 98 -7.55 5.05 -35.98
C PRO A 98 -6.15 4.76 -35.44
N SER A 99 -6.06 3.76 -34.57
CA SER A 99 -4.78 3.23 -34.09
C SER A 99 -3.97 2.58 -35.20
N TYR A 100 -4.65 1.98 -36.17
CA TYR A 100 -4.06 1.47 -37.39
C TYR A 100 -5.10 1.50 -38.51
N GLU A 101 -4.66 1.72 -39.74
CA GLU A 101 -5.52 1.79 -40.93
C GLU A 101 -4.82 1.13 -42.10
N ASN A 102 -5.53 0.22 -42.76
CA ASN A 102 -5.13 -0.34 -44.04
C ASN A 102 -6.31 -0.23 -45.04
N LYS A 103 -6.13 -0.78 -46.25
CA LYS A 103 -7.14 -0.67 -47.32
C LYS A 103 -8.48 -1.35 -46.99
N GLU A 104 -8.47 -2.30 -46.05
CA GLU A 104 -9.62 -3.16 -45.75
C GLU A 104 -10.26 -2.85 -44.41
N ALA A 105 -9.52 -2.24 -43.47
CA ALA A 105 -9.97 -2.07 -42.10
C ALA A 105 -9.38 -0.85 -41.38
N LEU A 106 -10.19 -0.28 -40.48
CA LEU A 106 -9.77 0.67 -39.45
C LEU A 106 -9.77 -0.03 -38.09
N PHE A 107 -8.66 0.09 -37.36
CA PHE A 107 -8.52 -0.46 -36.03
C PHE A 107 -8.43 0.66 -35.00
N TYR A 108 -9.25 0.57 -33.97
CA TYR A 108 -9.20 1.44 -32.80
C TYR A 108 -8.88 0.59 -31.58
N PHE A 109 -7.74 0.86 -30.95
CA PHE A 109 -7.25 0.14 -29.78
C PHE A 109 -7.39 0.98 -28.53
N GLY A 110 -8.13 0.46 -27.56
CA GLY A 110 -8.25 1.01 -26.21
C GLY A 110 -7.38 0.27 -25.20
N PRO A 111 -7.37 0.69 -23.93
CA PRO A 111 -6.55 0.05 -22.91
C PRO A 111 -6.89 -1.44 -22.69
N ALA A 112 -8.14 -1.84 -22.95
CA ALA A 112 -8.65 -3.19 -22.73
C ALA A 112 -9.81 -3.55 -23.66
N TYR A 113 -9.94 -2.85 -24.78
CA TYR A 113 -11.05 -2.99 -25.72
C TYR A 113 -10.58 -2.62 -27.11
N GLN A 114 -11.16 -3.21 -28.13
CA GLN A 114 -10.84 -2.86 -29.51
C GLN A 114 -12.08 -2.87 -30.39
N VAL A 115 -12.10 -1.99 -31.38
CA VAL A 115 -13.14 -1.95 -32.40
C VAL A 115 -12.46 -1.95 -33.76
N LYS A 116 -12.82 -2.93 -34.59
CA LYS A 116 -12.40 -3.03 -35.99
C LYS A 116 -13.58 -2.63 -36.87
N PHE A 117 -13.35 -1.80 -37.87
CA PHE A 117 -14.34 -1.50 -38.89
C PHE A 117 -13.85 -1.99 -40.23
N THR A 118 -14.69 -2.66 -41.00
CA THR A 118 -14.40 -2.92 -42.42
C THR A 118 -14.54 -1.61 -43.20
N VAL A 119 -13.63 -1.39 -44.15
CA VAL A 119 -13.61 -0.22 -45.03
C VAL A 119 -14.23 -0.58 -46.38
N ARG A 120 -15.17 0.24 -46.86
CA ARG A 120 -15.71 0.20 -48.22
C ARG A 120 -15.73 1.61 -48.79
N ASP A 121 -15.13 1.79 -49.97
CA ASP A 121 -14.97 3.10 -50.61
C ASP A 121 -14.35 4.15 -49.68
N GLY A 122 -13.35 3.75 -48.87
CA GLY A 122 -12.66 4.60 -47.90
C GLY A 122 -13.44 4.91 -46.61
N ASN A 123 -14.64 4.35 -46.43
CA ASN A 123 -15.51 4.63 -45.30
C ASN A 123 -15.79 3.39 -44.42
N PRO A 124 -15.95 3.56 -43.09
CA PRO A 124 -16.26 2.46 -42.18
C PRO A 124 -17.73 2.02 -42.32
N VAL A 125 -17.95 0.71 -42.52
CA VAL A 125 -19.30 0.14 -42.74
C VAL A 125 -19.73 -0.82 -41.65
N ASP A 126 -18.97 -1.88 -41.39
CA ASP A 126 -19.37 -2.94 -40.46
C ASP A 126 -18.42 -3.01 -39.26
N PRO A 127 -18.89 -2.70 -38.05
CA PRO A 127 -18.09 -2.84 -36.85
C PRO A 127 -18.01 -4.31 -36.44
N MET A 128 -16.79 -4.81 -36.30
CA MET A 128 -16.48 -6.03 -35.59
C MET A 128 -15.84 -5.65 -34.25
N ILE A 129 -16.50 -6.01 -33.15
CA ILE A 129 -15.84 -6.03 -31.84
C ILE A 129 -14.84 -7.17 -31.93
N GLY A 130 -13.56 -6.84 -31.99
CA GLY A 130 -12.53 -7.86 -32.08
C GLY A 130 -12.39 -8.63 -30.77
N ALA A 131 -11.62 -9.72 -30.77
CA ALA A 131 -11.41 -10.55 -29.59
C ALA A 131 -11.00 -9.69 -28.38
N ALA A 132 -11.60 -9.97 -27.21
CA ALA A 132 -11.20 -9.33 -25.98
C ALA A 132 -9.70 -9.61 -25.73
N PRO A 133 -8.89 -8.60 -25.41
CA PRO A 133 -7.50 -8.84 -25.07
C PRO A 133 -7.40 -9.71 -23.82
N THR A 134 -6.28 -10.39 -23.61
CA THR A 134 -6.05 -11.27 -22.45
C THR A 134 -6.35 -10.56 -21.14
N THR A 135 -6.02 -9.27 -21.07
CA THR A 135 -6.27 -8.49 -19.86
C THR A 135 -7.50 -7.61 -19.98
N SER A 136 -8.55 -7.97 -19.24
CA SER A 136 -9.81 -7.23 -19.22
C SER A 136 -9.69 -5.84 -18.56
N ALA A 137 -10.65 -4.97 -18.88
CA ALA A 137 -10.80 -3.66 -18.24
C ALA A 137 -10.98 -3.80 -16.72
N THR A 138 -11.75 -4.81 -16.29
CA THR A 138 -11.96 -5.13 -14.88
C THR A 138 -10.66 -5.52 -14.20
N SER A 139 -9.83 -6.35 -14.83
CA SER A 139 -8.52 -6.74 -14.29
C SER A 139 -7.61 -5.52 -14.09
N ILE A 140 -7.54 -4.63 -15.09
CA ILE A 140 -6.78 -3.37 -14.99
C ILE A 140 -7.31 -2.47 -13.86
N ALA A 141 -8.63 -2.32 -13.75
CA ALA A 141 -9.26 -1.52 -12.70
C ALA A 141 -8.98 -2.11 -11.31
N THR A 142 -9.10 -3.42 -11.14
CA THR A 142 -8.80 -4.13 -9.89
C THR A 142 -7.36 -3.90 -9.44
N GLN A 143 -6.38 -3.99 -10.34
CA GLN A 143 -4.98 -3.69 -9.99
C GLN A 143 -4.82 -2.26 -9.46
N LYS A 144 -5.47 -1.28 -10.10
CA LYS A 144 -5.45 0.12 -9.63
C LYS A 144 -6.11 0.30 -8.27
N TYR A 145 -7.26 -0.34 -8.03
CA TYR A 145 -7.94 -0.27 -6.75
C TYR A 145 -7.12 -0.92 -5.62
N ILE A 146 -6.51 -2.09 -5.88
CA ILE A 146 -5.59 -2.73 -4.94
C ILE A 146 -4.39 -1.81 -4.66
N ALA A 147 -3.80 -1.21 -5.69
CA ALA A 147 -2.69 -0.28 -5.54
C ALA A 147 -3.06 0.91 -4.64
N VAL A 148 -4.22 1.53 -4.85
CA VAL A 148 -4.72 2.64 -4.01
C VAL A 148 -4.96 2.18 -2.58
N GLY A 149 -5.62 1.03 -2.38
CA GLY A 149 -5.87 0.48 -1.04
C GLY A 149 -4.57 0.20 -0.27
N LEU A 150 -3.59 -0.42 -0.93
CA LEU A 150 -2.28 -0.67 -0.33
C LEU A 150 -1.48 0.62 -0.09
N ALA A 151 -1.60 1.63 -0.96
CA ALA A 151 -0.95 2.92 -0.75
C ALA A 151 -1.49 3.64 0.50
N VAL A 152 -2.82 3.63 0.71
CA VAL A 152 -3.44 4.17 1.92
C VAL A 152 -2.97 3.40 3.16
N LEU A 153 -2.93 2.07 3.08
CA LEU A 153 -2.40 1.24 4.17
C LEU A 153 -0.92 1.54 4.46
N ALA A 154 -0.09 1.75 3.42
CA ALA A 154 1.31 2.12 3.58
C ALA A 154 1.46 3.47 4.30
N VAL A 155 0.64 4.47 3.98
CA VAL A 155 0.64 5.77 4.69
C VAL A 155 0.25 5.60 6.16
N TYR A 156 -0.77 4.77 6.44
CA TYR A 156 -1.14 4.42 7.81
C TYR A 156 0.00 3.74 8.57
N LEU A 157 0.66 2.75 7.95
CA LEU A 157 1.80 2.05 8.54
C LEU A 157 3.00 2.97 8.71
N LEU A 158 3.22 3.93 7.82
CA LEU A 158 4.26 4.94 7.96
C LEU A 158 4.00 5.80 9.20
N ARG A 159 2.76 6.26 9.41
CA ARG A 159 2.36 6.93 10.65
C ARG A 159 2.64 6.05 11.88
N PHE A 160 2.35 4.76 11.80
CA PHE A 160 2.62 3.82 12.88
C PHE A 160 4.12 3.65 13.15
N VAL A 161 4.96 3.51 12.12
CA VAL A 161 6.42 3.45 12.24
C VAL A 161 6.96 4.74 12.87
N MET A 162 6.48 5.91 12.44
CA MET A 162 6.87 7.19 13.04
C MET A 162 6.48 7.23 14.53
N LYS A 163 5.28 6.76 14.89
CA LYS A 163 4.84 6.67 16.29
C LYS A 163 5.75 5.74 17.11
N VAL A 164 6.12 4.58 16.57
CA VAL A 164 7.03 3.64 17.25
C VAL A 164 8.41 4.27 17.43
N ARG A 165 8.98 4.90 16.40
CA ARG A 165 10.29 5.56 16.46
C ARG A 165 10.32 6.74 17.43
N ASN A 166 9.21 7.45 17.57
CA ASN A 166 9.05 8.56 18.50
C ASN A 166 8.68 8.09 19.92
N THR A 167 8.58 6.78 20.17
CA THR A 167 8.30 6.28 21.51
C THR A 167 9.49 6.57 22.42
N ARG A 168 9.22 7.28 23.52
CA ARG A 168 10.24 7.69 24.50
C ARG A 168 9.68 7.52 25.90
N LEU A 169 10.43 6.85 26.75
CA LEU A 169 10.21 6.77 28.18
C LEU A 169 11.42 7.41 28.87
N VAL A 170 11.15 8.34 29.77
CA VAL A 170 12.17 8.94 30.63
C VAL A 170 11.78 8.66 32.08
N LEU A 171 12.67 8.03 32.82
CA LEU A 171 12.55 7.82 34.26
C LEU A 171 13.65 8.62 34.94
N ASP A 172 13.28 9.60 35.75
CA ASP A 172 14.21 10.50 36.45
C ASP A 172 13.73 10.84 37.86
N GLU A 173 14.33 11.86 38.49
CA GLU A 173 13.97 12.29 39.85
C GLU A 173 12.54 12.81 39.98
N ALA A 174 11.96 13.36 38.91
CA ALA A 174 10.58 13.86 38.93
C ALA A 174 9.56 12.72 38.77
N GLY A 175 9.98 11.60 38.17
CA GLY A 175 9.16 10.40 38.01
C GLY A 175 9.26 9.83 36.60
N LEU A 176 8.16 9.29 36.09
CA LEU A 176 8.11 8.61 34.79
C LEU A 176 7.34 9.45 33.76
N VAL A 177 8.00 9.80 32.65
CA VAL A 177 7.38 10.40 31.47
C VAL A 177 7.32 9.35 30.36
N TYR A 178 6.13 9.14 29.78
CA TYR A 178 5.94 8.19 28.69
C TYR A 178 5.25 8.83 27.49
N ASN A 179 5.91 8.82 26.33
CA ASN A 179 5.42 9.40 25.08
C ASN A 179 4.93 10.84 25.22
N GLY A 180 5.66 11.65 25.98
CA GLY A 180 5.32 13.05 26.26
C GLY A 180 4.13 13.25 27.20
N ARG A 181 3.62 12.18 27.84
CA ARG A 181 2.64 12.25 28.92
C ARG A 181 3.33 12.05 30.27
N GLY A 182 2.91 12.81 31.27
CA GLY A 182 3.59 12.86 32.56
C GLY A 182 4.57 14.03 32.66
N PRO A 183 5.23 14.19 33.82
CA PRO A 183 5.69 13.10 34.69
C PRO A 183 4.58 12.49 35.56
N ILE A 184 4.58 11.15 35.67
CA ILE A 184 3.91 10.39 36.74
C ILE A 184 4.85 10.46 37.95
N PRO A 185 4.53 11.23 39.00
CA PRO A 185 5.43 11.41 40.12
C PRO A 185 5.64 10.10 40.89
N TRP A 186 6.82 9.93 41.47
CA TRP A 186 7.13 8.77 42.32
C TRP A 186 6.10 8.54 43.43
N ALA A 187 5.59 9.62 44.03
CA ALA A 187 4.57 9.56 45.08
C ALA A 187 3.22 9.02 44.58
N ALA A 188 2.91 9.22 43.30
CA ALA A 188 1.65 8.76 42.69
C ALA A 188 1.69 7.26 42.33
N MET A 189 2.87 6.66 42.16
CA MET A 189 3.03 5.24 41.86
C MET A 189 2.60 4.37 43.05
N LYS A 190 1.60 3.51 42.84
CA LYS A 190 0.98 2.68 43.90
C LYS A 190 1.49 1.25 43.92
N ARG A 191 1.53 0.59 42.76
CA ARG A 191 1.97 -0.81 42.62
C ARG A 191 2.39 -1.15 41.20
N LEU A 192 3.19 -2.20 41.06
CA LEU A 192 3.43 -2.90 39.81
C LEU A 192 2.65 -4.21 39.80
N ASP A 193 1.93 -4.47 38.72
CA ASP A 193 1.22 -5.73 38.49
C ASP A 193 1.94 -6.55 37.43
N SER A 194 2.51 -7.66 37.87
CA SER A 194 3.28 -8.60 37.05
C SER A 194 2.54 -9.90 36.75
N THR A 195 1.24 -9.97 37.06
CA THR A 195 0.43 -11.20 36.88
C THR A 195 0.55 -11.77 35.46
N ARG A 196 0.79 -10.92 34.46
CA ARG A 196 0.89 -11.30 33.05
C ARG A 196 2.30 -11.28 32.50
N PHE A 197 3.32 -11.07 33.32
CA PHE A 197 4.69 -10.92 32.86
C PHE A 197 5.19 -12.20 32.18
N ASN A 198 5.07 -13.36 32.85
CA ASN A 198 5.50 -14.65 32.31
C ASN A 198 4.78 -15.05 31.00
N ASP A 199 3.54 -14.59 30.79
CA ASP A 199 2.73 -14.94 29.62
C ASP A 199 2.84 -13.94 28.47
N LYS A 200 3.10 -12.67 28.77
CA LYS A 200 2.96 -11.54 27.83
C LYS A 200 4.16 -10.60 27.76
N GLY A 201 5.12 -10.70 28.69
CA GLY A 201 6.31 -9.83 28.71
C GLY A 201 6.00 -8.37 29.06
N TRP A 202 4.93 -8.10 29.83
CA TRP A 202 4.61 -6.76 30.28
C TRP A 202 4.22 -6.71 31.75
N VAL A 203 4.35 -5.53 32.33
CA VAL A 203 3.86 -5.18 33.67
C VAL A 203 2.98 -3.93 33.58
N ASP A 204 1.96 -3.85 34.42
CA ASP A 204 1.08 -2.69 34.50
C ASP A 204 1.43 -1.88 35.77
N LEU A 205 1.90 -0.64 35.58
CA LEU A 205 2.18 0.32 36.67
C LEU A 205 0.89 1.06 37.02
N TYR A 206 0.37 0.81 38.22
CA TYR A 206 -0.79 1.52 38.74
C TYR A 206 -0.38 2.78 39.48
N TYR A 207 -1.00 3.90 39.15
CA TYR A 207 -0.69 5.22 39.70
C TYR A 207 -1.95 6.05 39.93
N ASP A 208 -1.86 7.03 40.83
CA ASP A 208 -2.91 8.02 41.05
C ASP A 208 -2.82 9.17 40.05
N GLU A 209 -3.92 9.49 39.40
CA GLU A 209 -4.03 10.67 38.54
C GLU A 209 -5.32 11.40 38.90
N GLY A 210 -5.20 12.46 39.71
CA GLY A 210 -6.34 13.27 40.14
C GLY A 210 -7.34 12.51 41.01
N GLY A 211 -6.87 11.61 41.90
CA GLY A 211 -7.71 10.81 42.78
C GLY A 211 -8.33 9.58 42.12
N ALA A 212 -8.07 9.35 40.83
CA ALA A 212 -8.46 8.13 40.13
C ALA A 212 -7.22 7.24 39.90
N GLU A 213 -7.35 5.94 40.16
CA GLU A 213 -6.31 4.99 39.82
C GLU A 213 -6.28 4.73 38.30
N ARG A 214 -5.11 4.86 37.71
CA ARG A 214 -4.81 4.61 36.30
C ARG A 214 -3.71 3.56 36.18
N ALA A 215 -3.64 2.91 35.03
CA ALA A 215 -2.60 1.92 34.73
C ALA A 215 -1.82 2.34 33.48
N LEU A 216 -0.49 2.31 33.59
CA LEU A 216 0.44 2.45 32.49
C LEU A 216 1.11 1.10 32.21
N ARG A 217 0.94 0.58 31.00
CA ARG A 217 1.63 -0.64 30.58
C ARG A 217 3.08 -0.37 30.21
N LEU A 218 4.00 -1.06 30.86
CA LEU A 218 5.41 -1.17 30.52
C LEU A 218 5.64 -2.55 29.91
N ASP A 219 6.17 -2.60 28.70
CA ASP A 219 6.20 -3.82 27.88
C ASP A 219 7.62 -4.00 27.34
N GLU A 220 8.19 -5.17 27.58
CA GLU A 220 9.56 -5.55 27.23
C GLU A 220 9.79 -5.43 25.72
N TYR A 221 8.82 -5.83 24.90
CA TYR A 221 8.91 -5.70 23.45
C TYR A 221 8.84 -4.22 23.00
N HIS A 222 8.29 -3.33 23.85
CA HIS A 222 8.13 -1.92 23.53
C HIS A 222 9.25 -1.01 24.03
N LEU A 223 10.05 -1.43 25.01
CA LEU A 223 11.04 -0.60 25.70
C LEU A 223 12.41 -1.28 25.68
N ALA A 224 13.43 -0.59 25.17
CA ALA A 224 14.78 -1.17 25.02
C ALA A 224 15.50 -1.40 26.36
N LEU A 225 15.25 -0.55 27.36
CA LEU A 225 15.80 -0.64 28.71
C LEU A 225 14.73 -1.07 29.71
N PHE A 226 13.91 -2.06 29.34
CA PHE A 226 12.78 -2.49 30.17
C PHE A 226 13.24 -2.94 31.56
N ASP A 227 14.23 -3.83 31.62
CA ASP A 227 14.74 -4.38 32.88
C ASP A 227 15.25 -3.27 33.81
N ASP A 228 16.11 -2.37 33.31
CA ASP A 228 16.65 -1.23 34.07
C ASP A 228 15.53 -0.33 34.65
N ILE A 229 14.44 -0.14 33.89
CA ILE A 229 13.29 0.67 34.33
C ILE A 229 12.55 -0.02 35.47
N ILE A 230 12.29 -1.32 35.34
CA ILE A 230 11.58 -2.08 36.37
C ILE A 230 12.42 -2.17 37.64
N ASP A 231 13.72 -2.46 37.51
CA ASP A 231 14.67 -2.52 38.61
C ASP A 231 14.71 -1.20 39.39
N GLU A 232 14.83 -0.06 38.70
CA GLU A 232 14.85 1.26 39.35
C GLU A 232 13.52 1.58 40.04
N ILE A 233 12.39 1.24 39.42
CA ILE A 233 11.07 1.46 40.05
C ILE A 233 10.94 0.60 41.31
N CYS A 234 11.28 -0.69 41.23
CA CYS A 234 11.20 -1.61 42.36
C CYS A 234 12.15 -1.20 43.49
N ALA A 235 13.41 -0.85 43.18
CA ALA A 235 14.40 -0.40 44.16
C ALA A 235 13.95 0.87 44.89
N ARG A 236 13.39 1.85 44.16
CA ARG A 236 13.01 3.14 44.74
C ARG A 236 11.67 3.11 45.49
N LYS A 237 10.73 2.27 45.06
CA LYS A 237 9.39 2.16 45.66
C LYS A 237 9.27 1.02 46.67
N GLY A 238 10.25 0.12 46.73
CA GLY A 238 10.18 -1.11 47.53
C GLY A 238 9.14 -2.09 47.00
N PHE A 239 8.86 -2.07 45.68
CA PHE A 239 7.97 -3.06 45.07
C PHE A 239 8.70 -4.39 44.88
N GLU A 240 7.96 -5.49 44.88
CA GLU A 240 8.50 -6.80 44.51
C GLU A 240 8.94 -6.76 43.04
N ASN A 241 10.18 -7.21 42.76
CA ASN A 241 10.71 -7.24 41.41
C ASN A 241 10.17 -8.47 40.67
N PRO A 242 9.42 -8.30 39.57
CA PRO A 242 8.84 -9.42 38.84
C PRO A 242 9.79 -10.08 37.85
N LEU A 243 10.97 -9.50 37.62
CA LEU A 243 11.95 -10.06 36.70
C LEU A 243 12.62 -11.27 37.35
N PRO A 244 12.91 -12.34 36.57
CA PRO A 244 13.73 -13.43 37.07
C PRO A 244 15.10 -12.88 37.49
N VAL A 245 15.58 -13.25 38.67
CA VAL A 245 16.94 -12.92 39.11
C VAL A 245 17.89 -13.52 38.07
N GLY A 246 18.50 -12.68 37.23
CA GLY A 246 19.30 -13.15 36.11
C GLY A 246 20.36 -14.14 36.59
N GLU A 247 20.50 -15.28 35.91
CA GLU A 247 21.72 -16.06 36.04
C GLU A 247 22.89 -15.15 35.67
N PRO A 248 23.95 -15.10 36.51
CA PRO A 248 25.11 -14.28 36.21
C PRO A 248 25.63 -14.62 34.82
N PRO A 249 26.08 -13.63 34.03
CA PRO A 249 26.45 -13.84 32.64
C PRO A 249 27.47 -14.98 32.56
N ALA A 250 27.13 -16.01 31.77
CA ALA A 250 28.03 -17.10 31.47
C ALA A 250 29.34 -16.49 30.98
N GLN A 251 30.41 -16.69 31.76
CA GLN A 251 31.75 -16.21 31.44
C GLN A 251 32.08 -16.73 30.05
N THR A 252 32.11 -15.84 29.08
CA THR A 252 32.51 -16.17 27.72
C THR A 252 34.02 -16.41 27.78
N GLU A 253 34.41 -17.68 27.91
CA GLU A 253 35.80 -18.11 27.69
C GLU A 253 36.21 -17.62 26.30
N LYS A 254 37.10 -16.63 26.30
CA LYS A 254 37.86 -16.26 25.12
C LYS A 254 38.82 -17.42 24.82
N ALA A 255 38.58 -18.11 23.72
CA ALA A 255 39.57 -18.92 23.02
C ALA A 255 39.89 -18.28 21.67
#